data_AF-A0A0R3SMY7-F1
#
_entry.id   AF-A0A0R3SMY7-F1
#
_cell.length_a   1.000
_cell.length_b   1.000
_cell.length_c   1.000
_cell.angle_alpha   90.00
_cell.angle_beta   90.00
_cell.angle_gamma   90.00
#
_symmetry.space_group_name_H-M   'P 1'
#
loop_
_entity.id
_entity.type
_entity.pdbx_description
1 polymer ?
#
loop_
_entity_poly.entity_id
_entity_poly.type
_entity_poly.pdbx_seq_one_letter_code
_entity_poly.pdbx_strand_id
1 'polypeptide(L)'
;MSFWSQYSQLTIIGTEVFTNPLFSQLIRDVGESLSITYVPTIEKLKERLIQPRTSDSDLPEAVVLPDFISSSEIKSLQSSRFCIYGLPSLYALRFGDRHWTKRKPVFSFAMADAIVTITGFRDYRVVNHIATLINWMGGSVRRKLDPAVTHLVVYRCAGEKVRKAALASTN
;
A
#
# COMPACT_ATOMS: atom_id res chain seq x y z
N MET A 1 -3.62 8.94 -19.93
CA MET A 1 -3.17 7.53 -19.99
C MET A 1 -3.87 6.78 -18.88
N SER A 2 -4.41 5.59 -19.12
CA SER A 2 -5.10 4.82 -18.08
C SER A 2 -4.09 4.38 -17.01
N PHE A 3 -4.46 4.41 -15.72
CA PHE A 3 -3.59 3.96 -14.62
C PHE A 3 -3.06 2.53 -14.84
N TRP A 4 -3.79 1.71 -15.59
CA TRP A 4 -3.47 0.31 -15.85
C TRP A 4 -2.39 0.10 -16.91
N SER A 5 -2.09 1.09 -17.76
CA SER A 5 -1.10 0.94 -18.84
C SER A 5 0.35 0.81 -18.35
N GLN A 6 0.60 1.01 -17.06
CA GLN A 6 1.92 0.89 -16.44
C GLN A 6 2.21 -0.52 -15.90
N TYR A 7 1.25 -1.46 -15.99
CA TYR A 7 1.39 -2.82 -15.51
C TYR A 7 1.34 -3.82 -16.67
N SER A 8 2.00 -4.97 -16.49
CA SER A 8 1.94 -6.08 -17.45
C SER A 8 0.70 -6.96 -17.27
N GLN A 9 0.31 -7.20 -16.02
CA GLN A 9 -0.89 -7.95 -15.66
C GLN A 9 -1.38 -7.59 -14.26
N LEU A 10 -2.63 -7.97 -13.94
CA LEU A 10 -3.23 -7.91 -12.61
C LEU A 10 -3.44 -9.33 -12.07
N THR A 11 -2.83 -9.65 -10.94
CA THR A 11 -3.13 -10.88 -10.20
C THR A 11 -3.95 -10.58 -8.96
N ILE A 12 -5.06 -11.28 -8.78
CA ILE A 12 -5.94 -11.13 -7.63
C ILE A 12 -5.87 -12.38 -6.77
N ILE A 13 -5.59 -12.19 -5.49
CA ILE A 13 -5.49 -13.27 -4.52
C ILE A 13 -6.77 -13.39 -3.69
N GLY A 14 -7.23 -14.62 -3.50
CA GLY A 14 -8.42 -14.92 -2.70
C GLY A 14 -9.68 -14.87 -3.54
N THR A 15 -10.39 -15.99 -3.60
CA THR A 15 -11.55 -16.17 -4.47
C THR A 15 -12.88 -15.76 -3.82
N GLU A 16 -12.88 -15.48 -2.53
CA GLU A 16 -14.12 -15.28 -1.76
C GLU A 16 -14.62 -13.84 -1.75
N VAL A 17 -13.82 -12.88 -2.23
CA VAL A 17 -14.13 -11.44 -2.14
C VAL A 17 -15.02 -10.95 -3.31
N PHE A 18 -15.44 -11.85 -4.19
CA PHE A 18 -16.02 -11.53 -5.50
C PHE A 18 -17.54 -11.47 -5.58
N THR A 19 -18.25 -11.43 -4.46
CA THR A 19 -19.72 -11.35 -4.44
C THR A 19 -20.27 -9.92 -4.62
N ASN A 20 -19.40 -8.91 -4.71
CA ASN A 20 -19.83 -7.51 -4.82
C ASN A 20 -20.01 -7.06 -6.29
N PRO A 21 -21.20 -6.54 -6.69
CA PRO A 21 -21.44 -6.04 -8.04
C PRO A 21 -20.48 -4.93 -8.51
N LEU A 22 -20.05 -4.05 -7.60
CA LEU A 22 -19.09 -2.99 -7.91
C LEU A 22 -17.71 -3.55 -8.24
N PHE A 23 -17.36 -4.69 -7.63
CA PHE A 23 -16.12 -5.39 -7.93
C PHE A 23 -16.16 -5.99 -9.34
N SER A 24 -17.26 -6.64 -9.71
CA SER A 24 -17.43 -7.21 -11.05
C SER A 24 -17.33 -6.15 -12.14
N GLN A 25 -17.90 -4.96 -11.90
CA GLN A 25 -17.75 -3.82 -12.81
C GLN A 25 -16.29 -3.35 -12.89
N LEU A 26 -15.63 -3.18 -11.75
CA LEU A 26 -14.23 -2.77 -11.71
C LEU A 26 -13.32 -3.74 -12.46
N ILE A 27 -13.51 -5.05 -12.27
CA ILE A 27 -12.74 -6.09 -12.96
C ILE A 27 -13.01 -6.10 -14.45
N ARG A 28 -14.25 -5.89 -14.89
CA ARG A 28 -14.57 -5.80 -16.32
C ARG A 28 -13.79 -4.64 -16.96
N ASP A 29 -13.84 -3.46 -16.35
CA ASP A 29 -13.14 -2.27 -16.85
C ASP A 29 -11.61 -2.47 -16.87
N VAL A 30 -11.05 -3.13 -15.84
CA VAL A 30 -9.62 -3.46 -15.82
C VAL A 30 -9.29 -4.51 -16.87
N GLY A 31 -10.15 -5.49 -17.08
CA GLY A 31 -10.00 -6.57 -18.06
C GLY A 31 -9.96 -6.09 -19.51
N GLU A 32 -10.59 -4.94 -19.80
CA GLU A 32 -10.47 -4.28 -21.11
C GLU A 32 -9.06 -3.71 -21.37
N SER A 33 -8.32 -3.38 -20.31
CA SER A 33 -6.99 -2.76 -20.41
C SER A 33 -5.83 -3.68 -20.05
N LEU A 34 -6.07 -4.73 -19.27
CA LEU A 34 -5.02 -5.53 -18.62
C LEU A 34 -5.48 -6.97 -18.41
N SER A 35 -4.59 -7.94 -18.60
CA SER A 35 -4.89 -9.35 -18.33
C SER A 35 -5.04 -9.60 -16.82
N ILE A 36 -6.08 -10.35 -16.44
CA ILE A 36 -6.40 -10.62 -15.03
C ILE A 36 -6.20 -12.12 -14.74
N THR A 37 -5.40 -12.42 -13.72
CA THR A 37 -5.20 -13.79 -13.24
C THR A 37 -5.70 -13.94 -11.80
N TYR A 38 -6.44 -15.01 -11.54
CA TYR A 38 -6.91 -15.35 -10.19
C TYR A 38 -6.04 -16.43 -9.57
N VAL A 39 -5.59 -16.19 -8.35
CA VAL A 39 -4.78 -17.16 -7.59
C VAL A 39 -5.41 -17.34 -6.20
N PRO A 40 -5.63 -18.58 -5.72
CA PRO A 40 -6.32 -18.76 -4.45
C PRO A 40 -5.49 -18.33 -3.24
N THR A 41 -4.16 -18.50 -3.29
CA THR A 41 -3.26 -18.30 -2.13
C THR A 41 -1.96 -17.61 -2.54
N ILE A 42 -1.36 -16.85 -1.61
CA ILE A 42 -0.03 -16.23 -1.78
C ILE A 42 1.05 -17.27 -2.11
N GLU A 43 0.96 -18.48 -1.55
CA GLU A 43 1.93 -19.56 -1.78
C GLU A 43 2.00 -19.97 -3.25
N LYS A 44 0.84 -20.14 -3.90
CA LYS A 44 0.79 -20.44 -5.34
C LYS A 44 1.35 -19.30 -6.18
N LEU A 45 1.22 -18.04 -5.74
CA LEU A 45 1.87 -16.92 -6.40
C LEU A 45 3.40 -17.03 -6.29
N LYS A 46 3.92 -17.45 -5.12
CA LYS A 46 5.35 -17.70 -4.90
C LYS A 46 5.88 -18.87 -5.73
N GLU A 47 5.10 -19.93 -5.89
CA GLU A 47 5.46 -21.05 -6.78
C GLU A 47 5.59 -20.59 -8.25
N ARG A 48 4.67 -19.74 -8.72
CA ARG A 48 4.73 -19.13 -10.06
C ARG A 48 5.93 -18.22 -10.25
N LEU A 49 6.50 -17.66 -9.17
CA LEU A 49 7.70 -16.83 -9.22
C LEU A 49 8.99 -17.63 -9.40
N ILE A 50 9.01 -18.88 -8.92
CA ILE A 50 10.14 -19.78 -9.06
C ILE A 50 10.24 -20.30 -10.50
N GLN A 51 9.10 -20.35 -11.21
CA GLN A 51 9.10 -20.71 -12.62
C GLN A 51 9.62 -19.53 -13.48
N PRO A 52 10.58 -19.77 -14.39
CA PRO A 52 11.07 -18.74 -15.28
C PRO A 52 9.93 -18.26 -16.21
N ARG A 53 9.74 -16.94 -16.27
CA ARG A 53 8.77 -16.35 -17.21
C ARG A 53 9.25 -16.49 -18.64
N THR A 54 8.31 -16.81 -19.51
CA THR A 54 8.42 -16.82 -20.97
C THR A 54 8.15 -15.45 -21.61
N SER A 55 7.72 -14.44 -20.85
CA SER A 55 7.35 -13.11 -21.37
C SER A 55 8.27 -11.99 -20.87
N ASP A 56 8.90 -11.32 -21.83
CA ASP A 56 9.97 -10.32 -21.73
C ASP A 56 9.44 -8.88 -21.48
N SER A 57 8.42 -8.72 -20.63
CA SER A 57 7.89 -7.38 -20.34
C SER A 57 8.59 -6.75 -19.14
N ASP A 58 9.23 -5.60 -19.34
CA ASP A 58 9.87 -4.80 -18.27
C ASP A 58 8.87 -4.20 -17.25
N LEU A 59 7.57 -4.26 -17.55
CA LEU A 59 6.52 -3.67 -16.71
C LEU A 59 6.22 -4.54 -15.47
N PRO A 60 6.07 -3.90 -14.28
CA PRO A 60 5.73 -4.61 -13.06
C PRO A 60 4.32 -5.18 -13.14
N GLU A 61 4.07 -6.21 -12.35
CA GLU A 61 2.74 -6.79 -12.16
C GLU A 61 2.05 -6.19 -10.94
N ALA A 62 0.76 -5.88 -11.07
CA ALA A 62 -0.07 -5.47 -9.95
C ALA A 62 -0.65 -6.71 -9.24
N VAL A 63 -0.49 -6.81 -7.93
CA VAL A 63 -1.02 -7.90 -7.11
C VAL A 63 -2.01 -7.34 -6.11
N VAL A 64 -3.25 -7.83 -6.12
CA VAL A 64 -4.29 -7.43 -5.19
C VAL A 64 -4.44 -8.49 -4.11
N LEU A 65 -4.30 -8.07 -2.86
CA LEU A 65 -4.51 -8.90 -1.69
C LEU A 65 -5.83 -8.50 -0.99
N PRO A 66 -6.54 -9.48 -0.41
CA PRO A 66 -7.77 -9.20 0.33
C PRO A 66 -7.46 -8.51 1.67
N ASP A 67 -6.36 -8.89 2.32
CA ASP A 67 -5.90 -8.31 3.58
C ASP A 67 -4.37 -8.35 3.72
N PHE A 68 -3.83 -7.44 4.54
CA PHE A 68 -2.41 -7.31 4.84
C PHE A 68 -2.12 -7.89 6.25
N ILE A 69 -2.14 -9.22 6.35
CA ILE A 69 -2.07 -9.94 7.64
C ILE A 69 -0.66 -9.83 8.27
N SER A 70 0.39 -10.06 7.47
CA SER A 70 1.75 -10.11 7.98
C SER A 70 2.72 -9.22 7.21
N SER A 71 3.48 -8.42 7.96
CA SER A 71 4.54 -7.60 7.38
C SER A 71 5.67 -8.43 6.77
N SER A 72 5.93 -9.66 7.24
CA SER A 72 6.97 -10.52 6.68
C SER A 72 6.56 -11.09 5.32
N GLU A 73 5.29 -11.49 5.17
CA GLU A 73 4.75 -11.97 3.90
C GLU A 73 4.77 -10.88 2.84
N ILE A 74 4.29 -9.69 3.17
CA ILE A 74 4.30 -8.56 2.24
C ILE A 74 5.72 -8.18 1.86
N LYS A 75 6.66 -8.17 2.81
CA LYS A 75 8.08 -7.94 2.51
C LYS A 75 8.68 -9.03 1.61
N SER A 76 8.27 -10.29 1.78
CA SER A 76 8.72 -11.38 0.89
C SER A 76 8.20 -11.23 -0.54
N LEU A 77 7.05 -10.57 -0.72
CA LEU A 77 6.46 -10.27 -2.02
C LEU A 77 6.93 -8.94 -2.61
N GLN A 78 7.47 -8.04 -1.78
CA GLN A 78 8.08 -6.77 -2.21
C GLN A 78 9.35 -7.06 -3.02
N SER A 79 9.16 -7.35 -4.30
CA SER A 79 10.22 -7.40 -5.30
C SER A 79 10.03 -6.25 -6.28
N SER A 80 11.08 -5.89 -7.03
CA SER A 80 11.02 -4.87 -8.08
C SER A 80 9.96 -5.14 -9.15
N ARG A 81 9.49 -6.40 -9.22
CA ARG A 81 8.53 -6.91 -10.19
C ARG A 81 7.06 -6.77 -9.75
N PHE A 82 6.78 -6.49 -8.49
CA PHE A 82 5.39 -6.41 -7.99
C PHE A 82 5.05 -5.08 -7.36
N CYS A 83 3.85 -4.60 -7.69
CA CYS A 83 3.17 -3.55 -6.94
C CYS A 83 1.98 -4.17 -6.21
N ILE A 84 1.98 -4.09 -4.88
CA ILE A 84 1.00 -4.78 -4.04
C ILE A 84 -0.08 -3.77 -3.60
N TYR A 85 -1.33 -4.15 -3.81
CA TYR A 85 -2.50 -3.34 -3.50
C TYR A 85 -3.46 -4.11 -2.59
N GLY A 86 -4.15 -3.38 -1.73
CA GLY A 86 -5.36 -3.86 -1.08
C GLY A 86 -6.57 -3.61 -1.96
N LEU A 87 -7.66 -4.30 -1.65
CA LEU A 87 -8.93 -4.04 -2.32
C LEU A 87 -9.40 -2.57 -2.16
N PRO A 88 -9.32 -1.92 -0.98
CA PRO A 88 -9.74 -0.52 -0.84
C PRO A 88 -8.94 0.45 -1.70
N SER A 89 -7.62 0.23 -1.84
CA SER A 89 -6.80 1.08 -2.71
C SER A 89 -7.17 0.92 -4.18
N LEU A 90 -7.50 -0.30 -4.63
CA LEU A 90 -7.98 -0.56 -5.99
C LEU A 90 -9.24 0.25 -6.33
N TYR A 91 -10.23 0.27 -5.44
CA TYR A 91 -11.44 1.08 -5.60
C TYR A 91 -11.11 2.57 -5.67
N ALA A 92 -10.25 3.07 -4.78
CA ALA A 92 -9.88 4.48 -4.74
C ALA A 92 -9.07 4.94 -5.97
N LEU A 93 -8.30 4.05 -6.60
CA LEU A 93 -7.59 4.33 -7.86
C LEU A 93 -8.53 4.38 -9.06
N ARG A 94 -9.64 3.62 -9.03
CA ARG A 94 -10.59 3.54 -10.15
C ARG A 94 -11.68 4.58 -10.07
N PHE A 95 -12.29 4.75 -8.90
CA PHE A 95 -13.47 5.61 -8.69
C PHE A 95 -13.13 6.92 -7.99
N GLY A 96 -11.95 7.02 -7.38
CA GLY A 96 -11.47 8.27 -6.81
C GLY A 96 -10.41 8.91 -7.69
N ASP A 97 -10.05 10.15 -7.36
CA ASP A 97 -8.97 10.90 -8.04
C ASP A 97 -7.58 10.60 -7.45
N ARG A 98 -7.42 9.42 -6.85
CA ARG A 98 -6.15 9.05 -6.20
C ARG A 98 -5.19 8.46 -7.21
N HIS A 99 -3.95 8.94 -7.14
CA HIS A 99 -2.85 8.46 -7.98
C HIS A 99 -1.75 7.92 -7.09
N TRP A 100 -1.32 6.68 -7.34
CA TRP A 100 -0.24 6.06 -6.60
C TRP A 100 0.94 5.75 -7.51
N THR A 101 2.02 6.50 -7.33
CA THR A 101 3.23 6.40 -8.14
C THR A 101 4.35 5.65 -7.41
N LYS A 102 4.19 5.37 -6.12
CA LYS A 102 5.21 4.70 -5.32
C LYS A 102 5.13 3.18 -5.53
N ARG A 103 6.26 2.50 -5.70
CA ARG A 103 6.32 1.03 -5.73
C ARG A 103 6.22 0.38 -4.33
N LYS A 104 5.59 1.06 -3.37
CA LYS A 104 5.39 0.56 -2.01
C LYS A 104 4.00 -0.08 -1.91
N PRO A 105 3.85 -1.18 -1.15
CA PRO A 105 2.55 -1.77 -0.91
C PRO A 105 1.59 -0.80 -0.24
N VAL A 106 0.35 -0.77 -0.75
CA VAL A 106 -0.69 0.12 -0.25
C VAL A 106 -2.01 -0.63 -0.13
N PHE A 107 -2.48 -0.79 1.10
CA PHE A 107 -3.76 -1.41 1.40
C PHE A 107 -4.92 -0.44 1.13
N SER A 108 -4.78 0.80 1.61
CA SER A 108 -5.78 1.87 1.46
C SER A 108 -5.10 3.23 1.35
N PHE A 109 -5.87 4.28 1.05
CA PHE A 109 -5.38 5.67 1.00
C PHE A 109 -5.88 6.52 2.17
N ALA A 110 -6.23 5.89 3.30
CA ALA A 110 -6.78 6.59 4.46
C ALA A 110 -5.82 7.65 5.03
N MET A 111 -4.51 7.44 4.88
CA MET A 111 -3.47 8.38 5.27
C MET A 111 -2.72 8.95 4.06
N ALA A 112 -3.36 8.98 2.89
CA ALA A 112 -2.78 9.69 1.75
C ALA A 112 -2.46 11.14 2.14
N ASP A 113 -1.29 11.61 1.70
CA ASP A 113 -0.76 12.95 2.00
C ASP A 113 -0.37 13.19 3.47
N ALA A 114 -0.63 12.24 4.38
CA ALA A 114 -0.18 12.35 5.76
C ALA A 114 1.34 12.12 5.87
N ILE A 115 2.04 13.15 6.31
CA ILE A 115 3.43 13.08 6.74
C ILE A 115 3.44 13.01 8.27
N VAL A 116 3.86 11.86 8.81
CA VAL A 116 3.74 11.52 10.23
C VAL A 116 5.11 11.46 10.88
N THR A 117 5.26 12.08 12.05
CA THR A 117 6.42 11.87 12.94
C THR A 117 6.00 11.10 14.18
N ILE A 118 6.79 10.10 14.58
CA ILE A 118 6.52 9.26 15.76
C ILE A 118 7.49 9.63 16.90
N THR A 119 7.00 9.73 18.13
CA THR A 119 7.82 10.01 19.32
C THR A 119 7.22 9.48 20.64
N GLY A 120 8.04 9.38 21.68
CA GLY A 120 7.61 8.95 23.02
C GLY A 120 7.50 7.44 23.23
N PHE A 121 7.83 6.61 22.24
CA PHE A 121 7.86 5.15 22.34
C PHE A 121 9.25 4.65 22.76
N ARG A 122 9.28 3.67 23.67
CA ARG A 122 10.52 2.99 24.09
C ARG A 122 10.87 1.80 23.20
N ASP A 123 9.86 1.05 22.77
CA ASP A 123 10.03 -0.14 21.94
C ASP A 123 10.09 0.23 20.45
N TYR A 124 11.22 -0.07 19.81
CA TYR A 124 11.42 0.16 18.39
C TYR A 124 10.51 -0.73 17.51
N ARG A 125 10.09 -1.91 18.00
CA ARG A 125 9.22 -2.83 17.26
C ARG A 125 7.85 -2.22 17.06
N VAL A 126 7.30 -1.59 18.10
CA VAL A 126 6.04 -0.84 18.05
C VAL A 126 6.15 0.33 17.08
N VAL A 127 7.24 1.10 17.13
CA VAL A 127 7.48 2.22 16.19
C VAL A 127 7.51 1.74 14.74
N ASN A 128 8.23 0.64 14.47
CA ASN A 128 8.30 0.06 13.13
C ASN A 128 6.97 -0.50 12.66
N HIS A 129 6.18 -1.10 13.56
CA HIS A 129 4.84 -1.60 13.24
C HIS A 129 3.90 -0.44 12.87
N ILE A 130 3.82 0.61 13.68
CA ILE A 130 3.04 1.82 13.38
C ILE A 130 3.50 2.43 12.07
N ALA A 131 4.81 2.55 11.86
CA ALA A 131 5.35 3.08 10.60
C ALA A 131 4.94 2.22 9.40
N THR A 132 4.91 0.90 9.54
CA THR A 132 4.48 -0.02 8.48
C THR A 132 3.00 0.20 8.14
N LEU A 133 2.13 0.30 9.16
CA LEU A 133 0.70 0.57 8.95
C LEU A 133 0.44 1.92 8.27
N ILE A 134 1.15 2.98 8.68
CA ILE A 134 1.05 4.30 8.05
C ILE A 134 1.42 4.21 6.57
N ASN A 135 2.51 3.51 6.23
CA ASN A 135 2.92 3.32 4.84
C ASN A 135 1.87 2.52 4.05
N TRP A 136 1.26 1.48 4.64
CA TRP A 136 0.20 0.71 4.00
C TRP A 136 -1.09 1.51 3.78
N MET A 137 -1.33 2.56 4.56
CA MET A 137 -2.43 3.50 4.36
C MET A 137 -2.08 4.67 3.41
N GLY A 138 -0.95 4.60 2.71
CA GLY A 138 -0.52 5.61 1.74
C GLY A 138 0.27 6.79 2.31
N GLY A 139 0.46 6.83 3.63
CA GLY A 139 1.17 7.89 4.33
C GLY A 139 2.68 7.81 4.20
N SER A 140 3.38 8.74 4.83
CA SER A 140 4.84 8.80 4.86
C SER A 140 5.34 9.12 6.27
N VAL A 141 6.37 8.41 6.72
CA VAL A 141 6.92 8.58 8.07
C VAL A 141 8.25 9.32 8.01
N ARG A 142 8.39 10.36 8.83
CA ARG A 142 9.64 11.13 8.99
C ARG A 142 10.18 11.02 10.40
N ARG A 143 11.51 10.98 10.52
CA ARG A 143 12.19 10.92 11.83
C ARG A 143 12.26 12.29 12.49
N LYS A 144 12.42 13.36 11.71
CA LYS A 144 12.52 14.75 12.20
C LYS A 144 11.14 15.39 12.11
N LEU A 145 10.81 16.20 13.11
CA LEU A 145 9.67 17.10 13.04
C LEU A 145 10.11 18.31 12.18
N ASP A 146 9.56 18.39 10.97
CA ASP A 146 9.78 19.48 10.03
C ASP A 146 8.43 20.15 9.69
N PRO A 147 8.42 21.34 9.07
CA PRO A 147 7.18 22.04 8.74
C PRO A 147 6.26 21.30 7.77
N ALA A 148 6.76 20.28 7.06
CA ALA A 148 5.94 19.45 6.18
C ALA A 148 5.23 18.33 6.94
N VAL A 149 5.57 18.09 8.22
CA VAL A 149 4.88 17.10 9.06
C VAL A 149 3.48 17.58 9.38
N THR A 150 2.51 16.82 8.91
CA THR A 150 1.08 17.05 9.14
C THR A 150 0.59 16.50 10.48
N HIS A 151 1.16 15.38 10.94
CA HIS A 151 0.67 14.65 12.11
C HIS A 151 1.83 14.20 13.01
N LEU A 152 1.63 14.30 14.34
CA LEU A 152 2.56 13.79 15.34
C LEU A 152 1.88 12.68 16.14
N VAL A 153 2.43 11.46 16.08
CA VAL A 153 1.98 10.32 16.89
C VAL A 153 2.84 10.22 18.14
N VAL A 154 2.21 10.36 19.29
CA VAL A 154 2.88 10.50 20.58
C VAL A 154 2.35 9.48 21.57
N TYR A 155 3.24 8.76 22.24
CA TYR A 155 2.87 7.97 23.43
C TYR A 155 3.10 8.73 24.75
N ARG A 156 4.16 9.55 24.83
CA ARG A 156 4.46 10.39 26.00
C ARG A 156 4.57 11.85 25.61
N CYS A 157 3.80 12.70 26.27
CA CYS A 157 3.71 14.13 25.95
C CYS A 157 4.91 14.98 26.39
N ALA A 158 5.86 14.42 27.15
CA ALA A 158 6.99 15.15 27.73
C ALA A 158 8.21 15.32 26.78
N GLY A 159 8.00 15.41 25.46
CA GLY A 159 9.08 15.43 24.47
C GLY A 159 9.29 16.77 23.78
N GLU A 160 10.54 17.04 23.36
CA GLU A 160 10.91 18.23 22.56
C GLU A 160 10.02 18.40 21.32
N LYS A 161 9.79 17.30 20.59
CA LYS A 161 8.92 17.28 19.41
C LYS A 161 7.47 17.65 19.73
N VAL A 162 6.96 17.23 20.90
CA VAL A 162 5.59 17.52 21.33
C VAL A 162 5.45 19.01 21.60
N ARG A 163 6.40 19.60 22.32
CA ARG A 163 6.42 21.04 22.61
C ARG A 163 6.53 21.87 21.32
N LYS A 164 7.41 21.48 20.40
CA LYS A 164 7.55 22.15 19.10
C LYS A 164 6.27 22.07 18.27
N ALA A 165 5.62 20.92 18.22
CA ALA A 165 4.35 20.77 17.51
C ALA A 165 3.23 21.62 18.12
N ALA A 166 3.15 21.68 19.46
CA ALA A 166 2.17 22.49 20.17
C ALA A 166 2.35 24.00 19.94
N LEU A 167 3.59 24.47 19.77
CA LEU A 167 3.89 25.87 19.45
C LEU A 167 3.74 26.19 17.95
N ALA A 168 3.85 25.18 17.08
CA ALA A 168 3.72 25.36 15.63
C ALA A 168 2.25 25.52 15.18
N SER A 169 1.27 25.09 15.98
CA SER A 169 -0.16 25.20 15.65
C SER A 169 -0.77 26.58 15.91
N THR A 170 0.01 27.55 16.41
CA THR A 170 -0.46 28.87 16.84
C THR A 170 -0.09 30.03 15.89
N ASN A 171 0.43 29.74 14.70
CA ASN A 171 0.67 30.71 13.63
C ASN A 171 -0.04 30.28 12.34
#